data_AF-A0A7L3L6N7-F1
#
_entry.id   AF-A0A7L3L6N7-F1
#
_cell.length_a   1.000
_cell.length_b   1.000
_cell.length_c   1.000
_cell.angle_alpha   90.00
_cell.angle_beta   90.00
_cell.angle_gamma   90.00
#
_symmetry.space_group_name_H-M   'P 1'
#
loop_
_entity.id
_entity.type
_entity.pdbx_description
1 polymer ?
#
loop_
_entity_poly.entity_id
_entity_poly.type
_entity_poly.pdbx_seq_one_letter_code
_entity_poly.pdbx_strand_id
1 'polypeptide(L)'
;AKLKSFAAKIIQLLKEWTETFPYDFQDEKSMKELKEIAHRITQCDEENGTVKKIISQMTQNLLMALSARSQYQEIREKFRQPAADKGTILKTKPQSTQKDILSVCCDPLILAQQLTYIELERVSNIYPEDLMQIVSHMDSLDNHKCRGDVTKTYNLEAYDNWFNCLSMLVATEICRVVKKKQRTRMVEFFIDVARECFNIGNFNSMMAII
;
A
#
# COMPACT_ATOMS: atom_id res chain seq x y z
N ALA A 1 16.85 -24.23 -34.16
CA ALA A 1 17.01 -25.44 -33.31
C ALA A 1 17.12 -25.10 -31.82
N LYS A 2 18.16 -24.40 -31.35
CA LYS A 2 18.38 -24.10 -29.91
C LYS A 2 17.29 -23.24 -29.25
N LEU A 3 16.71 -22.27 -29.97
CA LEU A 3 15.67 -21.40 -29.42
C LEU A 3 14.35 -22.16 -29.19
N LYS A 4 13.98 -23.10 -30.07
CA LYS A 4 12.80 -23.96 -29.91
C LYS A 4 12.88 -24.82 -28.64
N SER A 5 14.07 -25.35 -28.29
CA SER A 5 14.25 -26.13 -27.05
C SER A 5 14.19 -25.29 -25.76
N PHE A 6 14.35 -23.97 -25.86
CA PHE A 6 14.34 -23.07 -24.69
C PHE A 6 13.06 -22.21 -24.61
N ALA A 7 12.27 -22.15 -25.69
CA ALA A 7 11.06 -21.36 -25.78
C ALA A 7 10.07 -21.65 -24.64
N ALA A 8 9.84 -22.92 -24.30
CA ALA A 8 8.96 -23.32 -23.20
C ALA A 8 9.42 -22.73 -21.85
N LYS A 9 10.74 -22.73 -21.59
CA LYS A 9 11.31 -22.16 -20.36
C LYS A 9 11.19 -20.63 -20.32
N ILE A 10 11.40 -19.96 -21.46
CA ILE A 10 11.20 -18.51 -21.52
C ILE A 10 9.72 -18.17 -21.32
N ILE A 11 8.79 -18.89 -21.94
CA ILE A 11 7.35 -18.67 -21.74
C ILE A 11 6.98 -18.84 -20.27
N GLN A 12 7.48 -19.89 -19.62
CA GLN A 12 7.24 -20.12 -18.20
C GLN A 12 7.80 -18.97 -17.35
N LEU A 13 9.04 -18.55 -17.61
CA LEU A 13 9.64 -17.40 -16.92
C LEU A 13 8.82 -16.12 -17.10
N LEU A 14 8.42 -15.79 -18.33
CA LEU A 14 7.62 -14.59 -18.60
C LEU A 14 6.26 -14.67 -17.93
N LYS A 15 5.64 -15.85 -17.89
CA LYS A 15 4.37 -16.06 -17.21
C LYS A 15 4.52 -15.83 -15.70
N GLU A 16 5.48 -16.49 -15.07
CA GLU A 16 5.74 -16.33 -13.64
C GLU A 16 6.10 -14.89 -13.28
N TRP A 17 6.91 -14.22 -14.11
CA TRP A 17 7.30 -12.83 -13.90
C TRP A 17 6.09 -11.88 -14.02
N THR A 18 5.28 -12.00 -15.08
CA THR A 18 4.12 -11.13 -15.28
C THR A 18 2.97 -11.39 -14.30
N GLU A 19 2.87 -12.60 -13.75
CA GLU A 19 1.89 -12.94 -12.71
C GLU A 19 2.34 -12.51 -11.31
N THR A 20 3.65 -12.62 -11.00
CA THR A 20 4.18 -12.31 -9.66
C THR A 20 4.54 -10.84 -9.50
N PHE A 21 5.14 -10.23 -10.53
CA PHE A 21 5.61 -8.84 -10.52
C PHE A 21 5.08 -8.08 -11.75
N PRO A 22 3.75 -7.90 -11.88
CA PRO A 22 3.17 -7.20 -13.03
C PRO A 22 3.69 -5.77 -13.19
N TYR A 23 4.16 -5.16 -12.11
CA TYR A 23 4.56 -3.75 -12.04
C TYR A 23 5.91 -3.43 -12.68
N ASP A 24 6.77 -4.43 -12.87
CA ASP A 24 8.00 -4.27 -13.65
C ASP A 24 7.71 -3.85 -15.11
N PHE A 25 6.47 -4.09 -15.56
CA PHE A 25 6.00 -3.77 -16.91
C PHE A 25 5.07 -2.55 -16.96
N GLN A 26 4.97 -1.76 -15.89
CA GLN A 26 4.13 -0.55 -15.88
C GLN A 26 4.64 0.52 -16.86
N ASP A 27 5.96 0.58 -17.07
CA ASP A 27 6.59 1.55 -17.95
C ASP A 27 6.47 1.13 -19.42
N GLU A 28 6.24 2.11 -20.31
CA GLU A 28 6.10 1.85 -21.74
C GLU A 28 7.29 1.09 -22.35
N LYS A 29 8.50 1.39 -21.86
CA LYS A 29 9.74 0.73 -22.29
C LYS A 29 9.72 -0.76 -21.95
N SER A 30 9.47 -1.12 -20.69
CA SER A 30 9.44 -2.51 -20.23
C SER A 30 8.33 -3.30 -20.92
N MET A 31 7.15 -2.69 -21.10
CA MET A 31 6.04 -3.29 -21.83
C MET A 31 6.38 -3.53 -23.32
N LYS A 32 7.11 -2.60 -23.95
CA LYS A 32 7.59 -2.77 -25.33
C LYS A 32 8.58 -3.93 -25.44
N GLU A 33 9.56 -4.00 -24.56
CA GLU A 33 10.56 -5.08 -24.51
C GLU A 33 9.88 -6.45 -24.32
N LEU A 34 8.90 -6.54 -23.40
CA LEU A 34 8.10 -7.76 -23.21
C LEU A 34 7.39 -8.19 -24.50
N LYS A 35 6.75 -7.24 -25.20
CA LYS A 35 6.05 -7.51 -26.48
C LYS A 35 7.01 -7.98 -27.57
N GLU A 36 8.22 -7.42 -27.63
CA GLU A 36 9.24 -7.83 -28.60
C GLU A 36 9.73 -9.27 -28.32
N ILE A 37 9.98 -9.61 -27.05
CA ILE A 37 10.36 -10.97 -26.64
C ILE A 37 9.23 -11.95 -26.97
N ALA A 38 8.00 -11.62 -26.58
CA ALA A 38 6.81 -12.41 -26.86
C ALA A 38 6.63 -12.66 -28.37
N HIS A 39 6.82 -11.63 -29.20
CA HIS A 39 6.73 -11.76 -30.66
C HIS A 39 7.77 -12.74 -31.21
N ARG A 40 9.04 -12.63 -30.79
CA ARG A 40 10.11 -13.57 -31.22
C ARG A 40 9.81 -15.02 -30.83
N ILE A 41 9.21 -15.24 -29.65
CA ILE A 41 8.83 -16.57 -29.20
C ILE A 41 7.68 -17.14 -30.04
N THR A 42 6.68 -16.32 -30.39
CA THR A 42 5.57 -16.79 -31.25
C THR A 42 6.02 -17.23 -32.64
N GLN A 43 7.07 -16.61 -33.20
CA GLN A 43 7.68 -17.02 -34.47
C GLN A 43 8.36 -18.41 -34.40
N CYS A 44 8.58 -18.96 -33.20
CA CYS A 44 9.21 -20.27 -33.03
C CYS A 44 8.22 -21.45 -33.07
N ASP A 45 6.90 -21.20 -32.95
CA ASP A 45 5.81 -22.19 -32.85
C ASP A 45 4.76 -21.96 -33.93
N GLU A 46 5.17 -21.98 -35.20
CA GLU A 46 4.28 -21.71 -36.35
C GLU A 46 3.21 -22.80 -36.57
N GLU A 47 3.43 -24.03 -36.10
CA GLU A 47 2.60 -25.19 -36.46
C GLU A 47 1.38 -25.45 -35.55
N ASN A 48 1.41 -25.04 -34.28
CA ASN A 48 0.36 -25.42 -33.31
C ASN A 48 -0.40 -24.27 -32.64
N GLY A 49 0.01 -23.01 -32.86
CA GLY A 49 -0.68 -21.80 -32.36
C GLY A 49 -0.88 -21.74 -30.83
N THR A 50 -0.31 -22.69 -30.09
CA THR A 50 -0.54 -22.89 -28.66
C THR A 50 0.27 -21.88 -27.86
N VAL A 51 1.52 -21.65 -28.27
CA VAL A 51 2.38 -20.60 -27.71
C VAL A 51 1.74 -19.22 -27.87
N LYS A 52 1.15 -18.95 -29.04
CA LYS A 52 0.45 -17.69 -29.30
C LYS A 52 -0.70 -17.47 -28.31
N LYS A 53 -1.52 -18.50 -28.06
CA LYS A 53 -2.63 -18.42 -27.08
C LYS A 53 -2.11 -18.15 -25.66
N ILE A 54 -1.06 -18.85 -25.23
CA ILE A 54 -0.46 -18.65 -23.89
C ILE A 54 0.03 -17.22 -23.73
N ILE A 55 0.78 -16.71 -24.72
CA ILE A 55 1.32 -15.35 -24.71
C ILE A 55 0.20 -14.30 -24.71
N SER A 56 -0.84 -14.51 -25.52
CA SER A 56 -2.01 -13.61 -25.54
C SER A 56 -2.73 -13.57 -24.19
N GLN A 57 -2.96 -14.73 -23.56
CA GLN A 57 -3.59 -14.81 -22.24
C GLN A 57 -2.74 -14.14 -21.16
N MET A 58 -1.44 -14.42 -21.15
CA MET A 58 -0.48 -13.80 -20.23
C MET A 58 -0.48 -12.27 -20.35
N THR A 59 -0.42 -11.76 -21.58
CA THR A 59 -0.44 -10.32 -21.86
C THR A 59 -1.77 -9.70 -21.42
N GLN A 60 -2.89 -10.38 -21.64
CA GLN A 60 -4.20 -9.90 -21.20
C GLN A 60 -4.29 -9.84 -19.66
N ASN A 61 -3.83 -10.88 -18.96
CA ASN A 61 -3.80 -10.91 -17.50
C ASN A 61 -2.95 -9.78 -16.92
N LEU A 62 -1.76 -9.54 -17.50
CA LEU A 62 -0.89 -8.44 -17.11
C LEU A 62 -1.59 -7.08 -17.26
N LEU A 63 -2.24 -6.82 -18.39
CA LEU A 63 -2.95 -5.57 -18.62
C LEU A 63 -4.12 -5.38 -17.65
N MET A 64 -4.85 -6.45 -17.31
CA MET A 64 -5.90 -6.40 -16.30
C MET A 64 -5.34 -6.04 -14.92
N ALA A 65 -4.23 -6.65 -14.50
CA ALA A 65 -3.57 -6.36 -13.23
C ALA A 65 -3.09 -4.89 -13.15
N LEU A 66 -2.45 -4.41 -14.21
CA LEU A 66 -1.99 -3.01 -14.31
C LEU A 66 -3.16 -2.01 -14.29
N SER A 67 -4.27 -2.32 -14.97
CA SER A 67 -5.46 -1.48 -14.97
C SER A 67 -6.13 -1.42 -13.60
N ALA A 68 -6.28 -2.56 -12.92
CA ALA A 68 -6.85 -2.62 -11.58
C ALA A 68 -6.08 -1.75 -10.58
N ARG A 69 -4.73 -1.79 -10.63
CA ARG A 69 -3.90 -0.92 -9.79
C ARG A 69 -4.04 0.56 -10.15
N SER A 70 -4.05 0.90 -11.43
CA SER A 70 -4.22 2.29 -11.88
C SER A 70 -5.53 2.89 -11.35
N GLN A 71 -6.63 2.14 -11.43
CA GLN A 71 -7.92 2.54 -10.88
C GLN A 71 -7.87 2.72 -9.35
N TYR A 72 -7.23 1.79 -8.63
CA TYR A 72 -7.05 1.89 -7.19
C TYR A 72 -6.24 3.14 -6.80
N GLN A 73 -5.15 3.43 -7.51
CA GLN A 73 -4.35 4.63 -7.30
C GLN A 73 -5.15 5.91 -7.56
N GLU A 74 -5.95 5.95 -8.63
CA GLU A 74 -6.81 7.10 -8.94
C GLU A 74 -7.85 7.36 -7.84
N ILE A 75 -8.50 6.30 -7.35
CA ILE A 75 -9.43 6.39 -6.22
C ILE A 75 -8.71 6.92 -4.99
N ARG A 76 -7.52 6.39 -4.68
CA ARG A 76 -6.74 6.81 -3.52
C ARG A 76 -6.30 8.27 -3.59
N GLU A 77 -5.86 8.76 -4.75
CA GLU A 77 -5.51 10.17 -4.92
C GLU A 77 -6.73 11.10 -4.79
N LYS A 78 -7.94 10.66 -5.17
CA LYS A 78 -9.18 11.42 -4.91
C LYS A 78 -9.47 11.59 -3.40
N PHE A 79 -9.10 10.60 -2.58
CA PHE A 79 -9.26 10.66 -1.13
C PHE A 79 -8.05 11.25 -0.39
N ARG A 80 -6.94 11.48 -1.08
CA ARG A 80 -5.75 12.14 -0.53
C ARG A 80 -6.03 13.63 -0.35
N GLN A 81 -6.59 14.02 0.80
CA GLN A 81 -6.63 15.43 1.17
C GLN A 81 -5.20 15.91 1.55
N PRO A 82 -4.75 17.08 1.06
CA PRO A 82 -3.50 17.65 1.53
C PRO A 82 -3.61 17.92 3.03
N ALA A 83 -2.83 17.21 3.85
CA ALA A 83 -2.59 17.59 5.24
C ALA A 83 -1.72 18.87 5.36
N ALA A 84 -1.28 19.41 4.22
CA ALA A 84 -0.47 20.62 4.11
C ALA A 84 -1.36 21.86 3.99
N ASP A 85 -1.99 22.25 5.10
CA ASP A 85 -2.34 23.66 5.38
C ASP A 85 -2.56 23.90 6.89
N LYS A 86 -1.85 23.14 7.74
CA LYS A 86 -1.90 23.30 9.20
C LYS A 86 -0.94 24.38 9.72
N GLY A 87 -0.79 25.48 8.98
CA GLY A 87 -0.13 26.71 9.46
C GLY A 87 -1.04 27.61 10.30
N THR A 88 -2.35 27.34 10.38
CA THR A 88 -3.34 28.26 10.98
C THR A 88 -4.36 27.63 11.94
N ILE A 89 -4.22 26.34 12.32
CA ILE A 89 -5.23 25.63 13.13
C ILE A 89 -5.29 26.06 14.61
N LEU A 90 -4.44 26.98 15.06
CA LEU A 90 -4.62 27.64 16.36
C LEU A 90 -5.65 28.79 16.35
N LYS A 91 -6.35 29.03 15.23
CA LYS A 91 -7.55 29.89 15.24
C LYS A 91 -8.81 29.02 15.25
N THR A 92 -9.23 28.68 16.47
CA THR A 92 -10.64 28.55 16.90
C THR A 92 -11.67 28.49 15.77
N LYS A 93 -11.79 27.36 15.08
CA LYS A 93 -13.08 27.00 14.47
C LYS A 93 -14.01 26.60 15.63
N PRO A 94 -15.28 27.06 15.65
CA PRO A 94 -16.18 26.76 16.74
C PRO A 94 -16.27 25.25 16.93
N GLN A 95 -16.09 24.78 18.17
CA GLN A 95 -16.01 23.38 18.58
C GLN A 95 -17.25 22.52 18.22
N SER A 96 -18.26 23.08 17.56
CA SER A 96 -19.61 22.51 17.43
C SER A 96 -19.80 21.51 16.29
N THR A 97 -18.83 21.31 15.39
CA THR A 97 -19.01 20.41 14.21
C THR A 97 -18.11 19.17 14.20
N GLN A 98 -17.15 19.04 15.12
CA GLN A 98 -16.26 17.89 15.14
C GLN A 98 -16.84 16.81 16.08
N LYS A 99 -17.37 15.73 15.49
CA LYS A 99 -17.88 14.57 16.23
C LYS A 99 -16.78 13.95 17.09
N ASP A 100 -17.11 13.61 18.34
CA ASP A 100 -16.26 12.83 19.25
C ASP A 100 -16.14 11.40 18.72
N ILE A 101 -14.97 10.75 18.82
CA ILE A 101 -14.79 9.36 18.39
C ILE A 101 -15.84 8.43 19.02
N LEU A 102 -16.18 8.66 20.30
CA LEU A 102 -17.20 7.87 21.01
C LEU A 102 -18.62 8.06 20.45
N SER A 103 -18.88 9.17 19.75
CA SER A 103 -20.15 9.41 19.04
C SER A 103 -20.21 8.74 17.67
N VAL A 104 -19.05 8.35 17.12
CA VAL A 104 -18.93 7.63 15.84
C VAL A 104 -18.89 6.13 16.08
N CYS A 105 -18.07 5.68 17.04
CA CYS A 105 -17.92 4.29 17.42
C CYS A 105 -17.63 4.21 18.92
N CYS A 106 -18.54 3.60 19.67
CA CYS A 106 -18.39 3.39 21.12
C CYS A 106 -18.00 1.94 21.48
N ASP A 107 -17.88 1.05 20.49
CA ASP A 107 -17.49 -0.34 20.67
C ASP A 107 -16.00 -0.52 20.32
N PRO A 108 -15.14 -0.83 21.32
CA PRO A 108 -13.72 -1.02 21.10
C PRO A 108 -13.38 -2.10 20.06
N LEU A 109 -14.15 -3.19 20.01
CA LEU A 109 -13.91 -4.28 19.09
C LEU A 109 -14.19 -3.85 17.66
N ILE A 110 -15.29 -3.13 17.43
CA ILE A 110 -15.63 -2.61 16.10
C ILE A 110 -14.56 -1.63 15.63
N LEU A 111 -14.08 -0.74 16.50
CA LEU A 111 -13.00 0.18 16.13
C LEU A 111 -11.70 -0.58 15.80
N ALA A 112 -11.33 -1.59 16.59
CA ALA A 112 -10.16 -2.43 16.32
C ALA A 112 -10.27 -3.18 14.98
N GLN A 113 -11.46 -3.71 14.66
CA GLN A 113 -11.74 -4.34 13.37
C GLN A 113 -11.60 -3.33 12.21
N GLN A 114 -12.16 -2.13 12.35
CA GLN A 114 -12.03 -1.08 11.34
C GLN A 114 -10.57 -0.68 11.14
N LEU A 115 -9.81 -0.43 12.21
CA LEU A 115 -8.38 -0.16 12.11
C LEU A 115 -7.65 -1.29 11.38
N THR A 116 -8.00 -2.55 11.67
CA THR A 116 -7.42 -3.72 11.01
C THR A 116 -7.72 -3.78 9.51
N TYR A 117 -8.94 -3.45 9.08
CA TYR A 117 -9.26 -3.38 7.65
C TYR A 117 -8.39 -2.34 6.93
N ILE A 118 -8.22 -1.16 7.54
CA ILE A 118 -7.43 -0.10 6.91
C ILE A 118 -5.92 -0.46 6.94
N GLU A 119 -5.43 -1.11 7.99
CA GLU A 119 -4.06 -1.64 8.07
C GLU A 119 -3.80 -2.68 6.98
N LEU A 120 -4.67 -3.69 6.86
CA LEU A 120 -4.54 -4.74 5.85
C LEU A 120 -4.56 -4.18 4.43
N GLU A 121 -5.43 -3.19 4.15
CA GLU A 121 -5.43 -2.50 2.87
C GLU A 121 -4.07 -1.85 2.57
N ARG A 122 -3.48 -1.14 3.54
CA ARG A 122 -2.18 -0.49 3.34
C ARG A 122 -1.02 -1.47 3.22
N VAL A 123 -0.97 -2.48 4.10
CA VAL A 123 0.10 -3.50 4.07
C VAL A 123 0.03 -4.33 2.79
N SER A 124 -1.17 -4.66 2.30
CA SER A 124 -1.35 -5.39 1.03
C SER A 124 -0.83 -4.61 -0.19
N ASN A 125 -0.64 -3.30 -0.04
CA ASN A 125 -0.09 -2.43 -1.06
C ASN A 125 1.41 -2.14 -0.89
N ILE A 126 2.09 -2.82 0.05
CA ILE A 126 3.55 -2.81 0.15
C ILE A 126 4.07 -3.99 -0.68
N TYR A 127 4.84 -3.68 -1.71
CA TYR A 127 5.36 -4.66 -2.65
C TYR A 127 6.86 -4.94 -2.40
N PRO A 128 7.40 -6.07 -2.88
CA PRO A 128 8.82 -6.38 -2.75
C PRO A 128 9.74 -5.29 -3.31
N GLU A 129 9.31 -4.59 -4.36
CA GLU A 129 10.03 -3.44 -4.93
C GLU A 129 10.18 -2.26 -3.97
N ASP A 130 9.19 -2.05 -3.08
CA ASP A 130 9.24 -1.03 -2.03
C ASP A 130 10.33 -1.38 -0.99
N LEU A 131 10.51 -2.67 -0.70
CA LEU A 131 11.51 -3.17 0.25
C LEU A 131 12.93 -3.21 -0.33
N MET A 132 13.08 -3.63 -1.59
CA MET A 132 14.39 -3.70 -2.26
C MET A 132 15.08 -2.33 -2.29
N GLN A 133 14.31 -1.25 -2.41
CA GLN A 133 14.85 0.11 -2.36
C GLN A 133 15.49 0.43 -1.01
N ILE A 134 14.85 0.07 0.11
CA ILE A 134 15.42 0.25 1.45
C ILE A 134 16.77 -0.46 1.53
N VAL A 135 16.81 -1.75 1.16
CA VAL A 135 18.02 -2.58 1.21
C VAL A 135 19.13 -1.96 0.37
N SER A 136 18.81 -1.52 -0.85
CA SER A 136 19.79 -0.89 -1.74
C SER A 136 20.34 0.44 -1.22
N HIS A 137 19.61 1.12 -0.34
CA HIS A 137 20.04 2.38 0.28
C HIS A 137 20.74 2.19 1.63
N MET A 138 20.57 1.04 2.31
CA MET A 138 21.24 0.77 3.60
C MET A 138 22.75 0.61 3.48
N ASP A 139 23.26 0.20 2.31
CA ASP A 139 24.70 0.01 2.08
C ASP A 139 25.46 1.32 1.81
N SER A 140 24.76 2.44 1.61
CA SER A 140 25.38 3.76 1.40
C SER A 140 25.55 4.48 2.74
N LEU A 141 26.68 4.26 3.41
CA LEU A 141 27.05 4.91 4.68
C LEU A 141 27.17 6.45 4.63
N ASP A 142 27.10 7.05 3.44
CA ASP A 142 27.14 8.51 3.28
C ASP A 142 25.76 9.13 3.47
N ASN A 143 25.57 9.66 4.67
CA ASN A 143 24.36 10.26 5.24
C ASN A 143 23.93 11.59 4.58
N HIS A 144 24.30 11.84 3.33
CA HIS A 144 23.91 13.05 2.63
C HIS A 144 23.72 12.80 1.13
N LYS A 145 22.45 12.90 0.69
CA LYS A 145 22.01 12.93 -0.72
C LYS A 145 22.10 11.62 -1.49
N CYS A 146 21.34 10.63 -1.05
CA CYS A 146 20.77 9.64 -1.99
C CYS A 146 19.25 9.72 -1.90
N ARG A 147 18.73 10.87 -2.36
CA ARG A 147 17.32 11.03 -2.72
C ARG A 147 17.09 10.21 -3.99
N GLY A 148 17.20 8.88 -3.88
CA GLY A 148 16.59 7.95 -4.82
C GLY A 148 15.15 8.39 -4.99
N ASP A 149 14.68 8.39 -6.23
CA ASP A 149 13.42 9.01 -6.64
C ASP A 149 12.32 8.79 -5.59
N VAL A 150 12.01 9.83 -4.80
CA VAL A 150 11.05 9.80 -3.64
C VAL A 150 9.66 9.31 -4.09
N THR A 151 9.47 9.21 -5.39
CA THR A 151 8.28 8.68 -6.04
C THR A 151 8.10 7.16 -5.87
N LYS A 152 9.12 6.38 -5.46
CA LYS A 152 9.06 4.91 -5.47
C LYS A 152 8.98 4.18 -4.12
N THR A 153 9.05 4.86 -2.98
CA THR A 153 8.79 4.30 -1.62
C THR A 153 7.42 4.70 -1.05
N TYR A 154 6.53 5.24 -1.90
CA TYR A 154 5.30 5.91 -1.47
C TYR A 154 4.37 5.05 -0.62
N ASN A 155 4.28 3.74 -0.89
CA ASN A 155 3.39 2.85 -0.14
C ASN A 155 3.90 2.62 1.28
N LEU A 156 5.20 2.40 1.43
CA LEU A 156 5.83 2.19 2.72
C LEU A 156 5.81 3.47 3.56
N GLU A 157 6.16 4.62 2.96
CA GLU A 157 6.06 5.92 3.64
C GLU A 157 4.61 6.22 4.03
N ALA A 158 3.64 5.87 3.19
CA ALA A 158 2.23 6.05 3.53
C ALA A 158 1.79 5.14 4.68
N TYR A 159 2.38 3.95 4.79
CA TYR A 159 2.14 3.03 5.90
C TYR A 159 2.72 3.56 7.21
N ASP A 160 3.96 4.03 7.19
CA ASP A 160 4.59 4.70 8.33
C ASP A 160 3.83 5.97 8.76
N ASN A 161 3.43 6.80 7.79
CA ASN A 161 2.61 7.99 8.06
C ASN A 161 1.24 7.63 8.67
N TRP A 162 0.67 6.47 8.33
CA TRP A 162 -0.57 6.01 8.95
C TRP A 162 -0.38 5.71 10.44
N PHE A 163 0.69 5.00 10.81
CA PHE A 163 1.04 4.75 12.21
C PHE A 163 1.08 6.06 13.00
N ASN A 164 1.85 7.03 12.50
CA ASN A 164 1.99 8.35 13.11
C ASN A 164 0.67 9.12 13.18
N CYS A 165 -0.17 9.01 12.15
CA CYS A 165 -1.50 9.63 12.12
C CYS A 165 -2.42 9.06 13.20
N LEU A 166 -2.42 7.72 13.37
CA LEU A 166 -3.22 7.05 14.39
C LEU A 166 -2.77 7.45 15.80
N SER A 167 -1.46 7.45 16.08
CA SER A 167 -0.93 7.91 17.38
C SER A 167 -1.31 9.36 17.67
N MET A 168 -1.21 10.24 16.66
CA MET A 168 -1.62 11.63 16.79
C MET A 168 -3.13 11.79 17.03
N LEU A 169 -3.96 10.97 16.37
CA LEU A 169 -5.41 10.95 16.56
C LEU A 169 -5.76 10.60 18.00
N VAL A 170 -5.19 9.52 18.53
CA VAL A 170 -5.41 9.06 19.93
C VAL A 170 -5.03 10.17 20.91
N ALA A 171 -3.83 10.73 20.77
CA ALA A 171 -3.36 11.82 21.61
C ALA A 171 -4.27 13.06 21.52
N THR A 172 -4.73 13.40 20.32
CA THR A 172 -5.63 14.52 20.07
C THR A 172 -7.00 14.31 20.73
N GLU A 173 -7.61 13.13 20.55
CA GLU A 173 -8.92 12.83 21.13
C GLU A 173 -8.87 12.85 22.67
N ILE A 174 -7.80 12.34 23.29
CA ILE A 174 -7.62 12.41 24.75
C ILE A 174 -7.39 13.85 25.22
N CYS A 175 -6.48 14.59 24.58
CA CYS A 175 -6.08 15.93 25.02
C CYS A 175 -7.17 16.99 24.80
N ARG A 176 -8.07 16.79 23.83
CA ARG A 176 -9.23 17.68 23.60
C ARG A 176 -10.26 17.61 24.73
N VAL A 177 -10.30 16.54 25.52
CA VAL A 177 -11.28 16.39 26.60
C VAL A 177 -10.90 17.23 27.82
N VAL A 178 -11.68 18.29 28.05
CA VAL A 178 -11.47 19.24 29.16
C VAL A 178 -11.77 18.60 30.52
N LYS A 179 -12.89 17.86 30.64
CA LYS A 179 -13.34 17.29 31.92
C LYS A 179 -12.55 16.04 32.28
N LYS A 180 -11.88 16.04 33.45
CA LYS A 180 -11.07 14.90 33.95
C LYS A 180 -11.78 13.55 33.83
N LYS A 181 -13.02 13.45 34.31
CA LYS A 181 -13.80 12.20 34.29
C LYS A 181 -14.03 11.68 32.87
N GLN A 182 -14.30 12.56 31.90
CA GLN A 182 -14.50 12.17 30.52
C GLN A 182 -13.16 11.79 29.86
N ARG A 183 -12.07 12.48 30.21
CA ARG A 183 -10.74 12.16 29.70
C ARG A 183 -10.26 10.78 30.16
N THR A 184 -10.51 10.43 31.43
CA THR A 184 -10.24 9.06 31.93
C THR A 184 -10.98 8.01 31.12
N ARG A 185 -12.28 8.23 30.81
CA ARG A 185 -13.05 7.32 29.95
C ARG A 185 -12.48 7.19 28.54
N MET A 186 -11.95 8.28 27.98
CA MET A 186 -11.31 8.25 26.66
C MET A 186 -10.03 7.39 26.67
N VAL A 187 -9.23 7.51 27.73
CA VAL A 187 -8.03 6.68 27.92
C VAL A 187 -8.43 5.21 28.09
N GLU A 188 -9.40 4.91 28.95
CA GLU A 188 -9.92 3.54 29.14
C GLU A 188 -10.43 2.94 27.83
N PHE A 189 -11.19 3.71 27.05
CA PHE A 189 -11.68 3.29 25.74
C PHE A 189 -10.53 2.90 24.79
N PHE A 190 -9.51 3.75 24.64
CA PHE A 190 -8.37 3.41 23.77
C PHE A 190 -7.53 2.24 24.30
N ILE A 191 -7.44 2.05 25.62
CA ILE A 191 -6.82 0.84 26.20
C ILE A 191 -7.60 -0.40 25.79
N ASP A 192 -8.93 -0.36 25.84
CA ASP A 192 -9.76 -1.47 25.41
C ASP A 192 -9.63 -1.72 23.89
N VAL A 193 -9.55 -0.66 23.07
CA VAL A 193 -9.29 -0.79 21.62
C VAL A 193 -7.93 -1.44 21.36
N ALA A 194 -6.87 -1.03 22.08
CA ALA A 194 -5.54 -1.64 21.95
C ALA A 194 -5.56 -3.13 22.35
N ARG A 195 -6.33 -3.50 23.38
CA ARG A 195 -6.53 -4.89 23.77
C ARG A 195 -7.23 -5.68 22.67
N GLU A 196 -8.27 -5.14 22.06
CA GLU A 196 -8.94 -5.81 20.94
C GLU A 196 -8.05 -5.91 19.70
N CYS A 197 -7.24 -4.89 19.40
CA CYS A 197 -6.21 -4.95 18.37
C CYS A 197 -5.21 -6.09 18.63
N PHE A 198 -4.79 -6.30 19.88
CA PHE A 198 -3.96 -7.45 20.25
C PHE A 198 -4.67 -8.78 20.02
N ASN A 199 -5.92 -8.91 20.47
CA ASN A 199 -6.70 -10.15 20.36
C ASN A 199 -6.88 -10.61 18.91
N ILE A 200 -7.02 -9.66 17.97
CA ILE A 200 -7.19 -9.95 16.54
C ILE A 200 -5.85 -9.97 15.77
N GLY A 201 -4.72 -9.75 16.45
CA GLY A 201 -3.38 -9.79 15.85
C GLY A 201 -2.96 -8.53 15.09
N ASN A 202 -3.67 -7.40 15.26
CA ASN A 202 -3.26 -6.10 14.73
C ASN A 202 -2.27 -5.40 15.69
N PHE A 203 -1.03 -5.88 15.68
CA PHE A 203 0.02 -5.34 16.53
C PHE A 203 0.43 -3.91 16.16
N ASN A 204 0.35 -3.53 14.88
CA ASN A 204 0.74 -2.18 14.46
C ASN A 204 -0.18 -1.12 15.06
N SER A 205 -1.50 -1.27 14.91
CA SER A 205 -2.45 -0.33 15.53
C SER A 205 -2.43 -0.40 17.05
N MET A 206 -2.20 -1.57 17.66
CA MET A 206 -2.00 -1.67 19.11
C MET A 206 -0.82 -0.82 19.56
N MET A 207 0.34 -0.96 18.91
CA MET A 207 1.53 -0.17 19.22
C MET A 207 1.34 1.33 18.91
N ALA A 208 0.53 1.68 17.92
CA ALA A 208 0.23 3.07 17.62
C ALA A 208 -0.65 3.74 18.70
N ILE A 209 -1.47 2.96 19.41
CA ILE A 209 -2.39 3.45 20.43
C ILE A 209 -1.71 3.58 21.81
N ILE A 210 -0.75 2.70 22.13
CA ILE A 210 -0.02 2.64 23.41
C ILE A 210 1.09 3.69 23.46
#